data_AF-I4YR35-F1
#
_entry.id   AF-I4YR35-F1
#
_cell.length_a   1.000
_cell.length_b   1.000
_cell.length_c   1.000
_cell.angle_alpha   90.00
_cell.angle_beta   90.00
_cell.angle_gamma   90.00
#
_symmetry.space_group_name_H-M   'P 1'
#
loop_
_entity.id
_entity.type
_entity.pdbx_description
1 polymer ?
#
loop_
_entity_poly.entity_id
_entity_poly.type
_entity_poly.pdbx_seq_one_letter_code
_entity_poly.pdbx_strand_id
1 'polypeptide(L)'
;MKRDGGLWRFAKLRQVKFLNNIVEQDHRRIKRLVRPGPGFKSLTTASWTISGYEGMAMIRKGQVVRAPANDMGTQRDFIATLFGTAA
;
A
#
# COMPACT_ATOMS: atom_id res chain seq x y z
N MET A 1 8.65 -22.17 9.20
CA MET A 1 8.29 -22.28 7.77
C MET A 1 9.49 -22.33 6.81
N LYS A 2 10.40 -21.35 6.77
CA LYS A 2 11.62 -21.40 5.91
C LYS A 2 12.72 -22.33 6.47
N ARG A 3 12.81 -22.49 7.80
CA ARG A 3 13.76 -23.40 8.47
C ARG A 3 13.33 -24.87 8.44
N ASP A 4 12.02 -25.14 8.34
CA ASP A 4 11.46 -26.49 8.48
C ASP A 4 11.39 -27.25 7.15
N GLY A 5 11.96 -26.70 6.06
CA GLY A 5 11.98 -27.33 4.73
C GLY A 5 10.62 -27.52 4.05
N GLY A 6 9.49 -27.26 4.73
CA GLY A 6 8.14 -27.58 4.26
C GLY A 6 7.60 -26.71 3.12
N LEU A 7 8.29 -25.63 2.75
CA LEU A 7 7.83 -24.71 1.70
C LEU A 7 7.63 -25.43 0.35
N TRP A 8 8.53 -26.35 0.02
CA TRP A 8 8.51 -27.08 -1.26
C TRP A 8 7.29 -27.97 -1.46
N ARG A 9 6.63 -28.38 -0.35
CA ARG A 9 5.42 -29.21 -0.39
C ARG A 9 4.18 -28.44 -0.84
N PHE A 10 4.18 -27.12 -0.65
CA PHE A 10 3.03 -26.25 -0.94
C PHE A 10 3.33 -25.12 -1.93
N ALA A 11 4.61 -24.85 -2.21
CA ALA A 11 5.04 -23.77 -3.10
C ALA A 11 6.04 -24.31 -4.14
N LYS A 12 5.61 -24.33 -5.41
CA LYS A 12 6.48 -24.62 -6.55
C LYS A 12 7.15 -23.32 -7.01
N LEU A 13 8.47 -23.28 -7.04
CA LEU A 13 9.21 -22.11 -7.55
C LEU A 13 8.95 -21.95 -9.06
N ARG A 14 8.05 -21.04 -9.44
CA ARG A 14 7.87 -20.65 -10.85
C ARG A 14 8.88 -19.56 -11.20
N GLN A 15 9.96 -19.92 -11.89
CA GLN A 15 10.88 -18.96 -12.51
C GLN A 15 10.29 -18.38 -13.80
N VAL A 16 9.03 -17.93 -13.77
CA VAL A 16 8.44 -17.20 -14.89
C VAL A 16 8.75 -15.73 -14.68
N LYS A 17 9.86 -15.27 -15.29
CA LYS A 17 10.36 -13.89 -15.15
C LYS A 17 9.27 -12.83 -15.38
N PHE A 18 8.35 -13.09 -16.31
CA PHE A 18 7.21 -12.22 -16.60
C PHE A 18 6.24 -12.07 -15.42
N LEU A 19 5.83 -13.18 -14.79
CA LEU A 19 4.92 -13.13 -13.64
C LEU A 19 5.59 -12.45 -12.44
N ASN A 20 6.88 -12.71 -12.23
CA ASN A 20 7.65 -12.02 -11.21
C ASN A 20 7.73 -10.52 -11.49
N ASN A 21 7.89 -10.09 -12.75
CA ASN A 21 7.91 -8.68 -13.09
C ASN A 21 6.57 -7.97 -12.83
N ILE A 22 5.42 -8.64 -13.04
CA ILE A 22 4.10 -8.07 -12.74
C ILE A 22 3.94 -7.84 -11.24
N VAL A 23 4.19 -8.88 -10.44
CA VAL A 23 4.14 -8.78 -8.97
C VAL A 23 5.15 -7.73 -8.48
N GLU A 24 6.36 -7.73 -9.07
CA GLU A 24 7.39 -6.78 -8.71
C GLU A 24 7.08 -5.35 -9.15
N GLN A 25 6.22 -5.16 -10.14
CA GLN A 25 5.79 -3.85 -10.60
C GLN A 25 4.69 -3.30 -9.69
N ASP A 26 3.75 -4.13 -9.28
CA ASP A 26 2.62 -3.75 -8.44
C ASP A 26 3.08 -3.10 -7.12
N HIS A 27 4.04 -3.74 -6.44
CA HIS A 27 4.51 -3.24 -5.15
C HIS A 27 5.55 -2.08 -5.24
N ARG A 28 5.95 -1.63 -6.45
CA ARG A 28 7.01 -0.60 -6.60
C ARG A 28 6.62 0.70 -5.93
N ARG A 29 5.34 1.06 -6.02
CA ARG A 29 4.82 2.29 -5.39
C ARG A 29 5.01 2.26 -3.89
N ILE A 30 4.59 1.18 -3.23
CA ILE A 30 4.71 1.01 -1.78
C ILE A 30 6.18 0.97 -1.38
N LYS A 31 7.01 0.18 -2.10
CA LYS A 31 8.46 0.13 -1.85
C LYS A 31 9.10 1.53 -1.92
N ARG A 32 8.74 2.36 -2.93
CA ARG A 32 9.25 3.74 -3.06
C ARG A 32 8.86 4.64 -1.88
N LEU A 33 7.65 4.51 -1.36
CA LEU A 33 7.16 5.31 -0.22
C LEU A 33 7.79 4.89 1.11
N VAL A 34 8.08 3.60 1.29
CA VAL A 34 8.60 3.06 2.56
C VAL A 34 10.14 3.15 2.63
N ARG A 35 10.85 3.08 1.49
CA ARG A 35 12.31 3.01 1.44
C ARG A 35 13.06 4.18 2.13
N PRO A 36 12.56 5.42 2.15
CA PRO A 36 13.23 6.52 2.87
C PRO A 36 13.18 6.39 4.39
N GLY A 37 12.28 5.57 4.95
CA GLY A 37 12.10 5.42 6.39
C GLY A 37 12.85 4.23 6.99
N PRO A 38 12.93 4.12 8.33
CA PRO A 38 13.61 3.04 9.05
C PRO A 38 12.91 1.66 8.95
N GLY A 39 11.85 1.55 8.14
CA GLY A 39 11.00 0.37 8.03
C GLY A 39 9.92 0.27 9.10
N PHE A 40 9.17 -0.83 9.07
CA PHE A 40 8.07 -1.10 10.00
C PHE A 40 8.55 -1.94 11.18
N LYS A 41 8.20 -1.53 12.41
CA LYS A 41 8.56 -2.26 13.64
C LYS A 41 7.63 -3.46 13.92
N SER A 42 6.41 -3.46 13.39
CA SER A 42 5.43 -4.54 13.58
C SER A 42 4.60 -4.75 12.30
N LEU A 43 4.04 -5.96 12.15
CA LEU A 43 3.15 -6.29 11.04
C LEU A 43 1.84 -5.50 11.10
N THR A 44 1.30 -5.27 12.31
CA THR A 44 0.08 -4.49 12.51
C THR A 44 0.29 -3.05 12.05
N THR A 45 1.40 -2.42 12.46
CA THR A 45 1.74 -1.07 12.02
C THR A 45 1.96 -1.01 10.51
N ALA A 46 2.67 -1.99 9.95
CA ALA A 46 2.86 -2.09 8.50
C ALA A 46 1.53 -2.16 7.75
N SER A 47 0.60 -3.01 8.22
CA SER A 47 -0.71 -3.20 7.60
C SER A 47 -1.53 -1.90 7.62
N TRP A 48 -1.57 -1.19 8.74
CA TRP A 48 -2.26 0.10 8.83
C TRP A 48 -1.62 1.16 7.93
N THR A 49 -0.29 1.26 7.90
CA THR A 49 0.39 2.24 7.03
C THR A 49 0.17 1.95 5.54
N ILE A 50 0.25 0.68 5.14
CA ILE A 50 -0.01 0.27 3.75
C ILE A 50 -1.46 0.58 3.38
N SER A 51 -2.42 0.26 4.26
CA SER A 51 -3.84 0.59 4.06
C SER A 51 -4.06 2.10 3.89
N GLY A 52 -3.35 2.93 4.66
CA GLY A 52 -3.37 4.38 4.49
C GLY A 52 -2.82 4.83 3.12
N TYR A 53 -1.71 4.24 2.66
CA TYR A 53 -1.15 4.55 1.34
C TYR A 53 -2.06 4.15 0.17
N GLU A 54 -2.84 3.08 0.34
CA GLU A 54 -3.88 2.65 -0.60
C GLU A 54 -5.08 3.59 -0.56
N GLY A 55 -5.56 3.95 0.63
CA GLY A 55 -6.62 4.95 0.83
C GLY A 55 -6.31 6.28 0.15
N MET A 56 -5.10 6.81 0.36
CA MET A 56 -4.64 8.03 -0.31
C MET A 56 -4.54 7.88 -1.83
N ALA A 57 -4.25 6.68 -2.33
CA ALA A 57 -4.25 6.42 -3.78
C ALA A 57 -5.67 6.43 -4.35
N MET A 58 -6.63 5.83 -3.65
CA MET A 58 -8.04 5.80 -4.04
C MET A 58 -8.64 7.22 -4.10
N ILE A 59 -8.34 8.04 -3.09
CA ILE A 59 -8.74 9.46 -3.05
C ILE A 59 -8.18 10.20 -4.27
N ARG A 60 -6.87 10.07 -4.54
CA ARG A 60 -6.23 10.74 -5.69
C ARG A 60 -6.81 10.31 -7.04
N LYS A 61 -7.24 9.05 -7.15
CA LYS A 61 -7.89 8.51 -8.34
C LYS A 61 -9.37 8.89 -8.46
N GLY A 62 -9.96 9.55 -7.46
CA GLY A 62 -11.39 9.88 -7.43
C GLY A 62 -12.30 8.67 -7.21
N GLN A 63 -11.78 7.58 -6.64
CA GLN A 63 -12.58 6.39 -6.32
C GLN A 63 -13.43 6.58 -5.05
N VAL A 64 -13.26 7.70 -4.35
CA VAL A 64 -14.01 8.07 -3.15
C VAL A 64 -15.06 9.10 -3.53
N VAL A 65 -16.34 8.75 -3.37
CA VAL A 65 -17.49 9.60 -3.75
C VAL A 65 -17.42 11.00 -3.14
N ARG A 66 -16.98 11.10 -1.88
CA ARG A 66 -16.84 12.37 -1.14
C ARG A 66 -15.58 13.17 -1.47
N ALA A 67 -14.72 12.66 -2.34
CA ALA A 67 -13.44 13.26 -2.70
C ALA A 67 -13.15 13.02 -4.19
N PRO A 68 -13.82 13.78 -5.09
CA PRO A 68 -13.70 13.58 -6.53
C PRO A 68 -12.27 13.80 -7.03
N ALA A 69 -11.93 13.14 -8.14
CA ALA A 69 -10.65 13.39 -8.81
C ALA A 69 -10.59 14.85 -9.28
N ASN A 70 -9.41 15.45 -9.20
CA ASN A 70 -9.12 16.83 -9.62
C ASN A 70 -9.73 17.96 -8.77
N ASP A 71 -10.35 17.66 -7.63
CA ASP A 71 -10.75 18.67 -6.64
C ASP A 71 -9.88 18.56 -5.38
N MET A 72 -8.78 19.32 -5.39
CA MET A 72 -7.82 19.33 -4.27
C MET A 72 -8.43 19.90 -2.98
N GLY A 73 -9.36 20.87 -3.09
CA GLY A 73 -10.00 21.50 -1.95
C GLY A 73 -10.87 20.49 -1.21
N THR A 74 -11.76 19.83 -1.94
CA THR A 74 -12.64 18.78 -1.39
C THR A 74 -11.84 17.59 -0.86
N GLN A 75 -10.76 17.18 -1.54
CA GLN A 75 -9.86 16.13 -1.03
C GLN A 75 -9.20 16.51 0.31
N ARG A 76 -8.71 17.75 0.42
CA ARG A 76 -8.09 18.26 1.64
C ARG A 76 -9.11 18.30 2.78
N ASP A 77 -10.28 18.85 2.54
CA ASP A 77 -11.32 19.01 3.56
C ASP A 77 -11.87 17.65 4.02
N PHE A 78 -11.98 16.69 3.10
CA PHE A 78 -12.29 15.30 3.42
C PHE A 78 -11.23 14.67 4.35
N ILE A 79 -9.95 14.83 4.04
CA ILE A 79 -8.85 14.31 4.88
C ILE A 79 -8.84 15.00 6.25
N ALA A 80 -8.99 16.32 6.29
CA ALA A 80 -9.01 17.09 7.54
C ALA A 80 -10.16 16.64 8.45
N THR A 81 -11.33 16.38 7.86
CA THR A 81 -12.48 15.85 8.58
C THR A 81 -12.22 14.43 9.11
N LEU A 82 -11.60 13.57 8.30
CA LEU A 82 -11.35 12.16 8.65
C LEU A 82 -10.37 12.00 9.82
N PHE A 83 -9.34 12.84 9.88
CA PHE A 83 -8.30 12.77 10.91
C PHE A 83 -8.52 13.76 12.06
N GLY A 84 -9.59 14.55 12.02
CA GLY A 84 -9.89 15.54 13.06
C GLY A 84 -8.78 16.60 13.21
N THR A 85 -7.99 16.86 12.16
CA THR A 85 -6.88 17.83 12.19
C THR A 85 -7.37 19.26 12.00
N ALA A 86 -8.62 19.56 12.37
CA ALA A 86 -9.19 20.90 12.33
C ALA A 86 -8.83 21.65 13.62
N ALA A 87 -7.70 22.36 13.57
CA ALA A 87 -7.51 23.69 14.12
C ALA A 87 -6.48 24.43 13.26
#